data_AF-U1R0D5-F1
#
_entry.id   AF-U1R0D5-F1
#
_cell.length_a   1.000
_cell.length_b   1.000
_cell.length_c   1.000
_cell.angle_alpha   90.00
_cell.angle_beta   90.00
_cell.angle_gamma   90.00
#
_symmetry.space_group_name_H-M   'P 1'
#
loop_
_entity.id
_entity.type
_entity.pdbx_description
1 polymer ?
#
loop_
_entity_poly.entity_id
_entity_poly.type
_entity_poly.pdbx_seq_one_letter_code
_entity_poly.pdbx_strand_id
1 'polypeptide(L)'
;MRFIAAARLLICPRGARELTDLACEWRESADEEVPEITEKSFARRIELRTIAMDADGSFSAYFDDDDMFFGHCVTAYGTLTDGVTAANMEG
;
A
#
# COMPACT_ATOMS: atom_id res chain seq x y z
N MET A 1 -16.92 13.05 -12.40
CA MET A 1 -17.50 11.78 -11.89
C MET A 1 -16.40 11.13 -11.07
N ARG A 2 -16.46 11.31 -9.75
CA ARG A 2 -15.44 10.82 -8.81
C ARG A 2 -15.64 9.31 -8.72
N PHE A 3 -14.78 8.54 -9.39
CA PHE A 3 -14.72 7.10 -9.21
C PHE A 3 -14.19 6.85 -7.79
N ILE A 4 -15.14 6.90 -6.85
CA ILE A 4 -15.31 5.97 -5.73
C ILE A 4 -13.99 5.32 -5.34
N ALA A 5 -13.38 5.80 -4.25
CA ALA A 5 -12.43 5.06 -3.44
C ALA A 5 -11.56 4.09 -4.24
N ALA A 6 -10.40 4.54 -4.74
CA ALA A 6 -9.28 3.60 -4.93
C ALA A 6 -9.27 2.70 -3.68
N ALA A 7 -9.64 1.45 -3.88
CA ALA A 7 -10.44 0.62 -2.98
C ALA A 7 -10.21 0.86 -1.47
N ARG A 8 -11.28 1.06 -0.70
CA ARG A 8 -11.25 1.28 0.76
C ARG A 8 -10.76 0.04 1.55
N LEU A 9 -9.53 -0.45 1.32
CA LEU A 9 -9.10 -1.87 1.45
C LEU A 9 -9.56 -2.67 0.24
N LEU A 10 -8.64 -3.33 -0.49
CA LEU A 10 -9.01 -4.53 -1.24
C LEU A 10 -9.12 -5.72 -0.27
N ILE A 11 -10.08 -5.60 0.66
CA ILE A 11 -10.54 -6.60 1.64
C ILE A 11 -9.79 -6.52 3.00
N CYS A 12 -10.50 -6.11 4.07
CA CYS A 12 -10.11 -6.11 5.50
C CYS A 12 -9.27 -4.92 6.05
N PRO A 13 -9.72 -4.19 7.10
CA PRO A 13 -8.99 -3.06 7.72
C PRO A 13 -7.58 -3.42 8.25
N ARG A 14 -7.25 -4.71 8.32
CA ARG A 14 -5.88 -5.18 8.51
C ARG A 14 -4.93 -4.68 7.43
N GLY A 15 -5.32 -4.67 6.15
CA GLY A 15 -4.41 -4.29 5.07
C GLY A 15 -3.87 -2.86 5.18
N ALA A 16 -4.70 -1.89 5.58
CA ALA A 16 -4.25 -0.51 5.79
C ALA A 16 -3.31 -0.38 6.99
N ARG A 17 -3.57 -1.14 8.06
CA ARG A 17 -2.73 -1.16 9.26
C ARG A 17 -1.39 -1.84 8.99
N GLU A 18 -1.39 -3.01 8.38
CA GLU A 18 -0.16 -3.76 8.02
C GLU A 18 0.72 -2.94 7.06
N LEU A 19 0.11 -2.25 6.09
CA LEU A 19 0.83 -1.31 5.23
C LEU A 19 1.42 -0.12 6.00
N THR A 20 0.71 0.38 7.00
CA THR A 20 1.22 1.46 7.86
C THR A 20 2.36 0.98 8.75
N ASP A 21 2.26 -0.24 9.29
CA ASP A 21 3.31 -0.84 10.13
C ASP A 21 4.59 -1.07 9.31
N LEU A 22 4.47 -1.63 8.10
CA LEU A 22 5.59 -1.76 7.15
C LEU A 22 6.21 -0.41 6.78
N ALA A 23 5.39 0.61 6.56
CA ALA A 23 5.86 1.97 6.32
C ALA A 23 6.64 2.53 7.53
N CYS A 24 6.20 2.24 8.75
CA CYS A 24 6.90 2.64 9.97
C CYS A 24 8.22 1.89 10.16
N GLU A 25 8.27 0.58 9.87
CA GLU A 25 9.48 -0.22 9.92
C GLU A 25 10.52 0.28 8.91
N TRP A 26 10.09 0.59 7.68
CA TRP A 26 10.97 1.21 6.69
C TRP A 26 11.57 2.52 7.19
N ARG A 27 10.70 3.39 7.73
CA ARG A 27 11.09 4.68 8.28
C ARG A 27 12.15 4.54 9.38
N GLU A 28 12.01 3.54 10.25
CA GLU A 28 12.98 3.24 11.32
C GLU A 28 14.30 2.69 10.78
N SER A 29 14.30 2.10 9.58
CA SER A 29 15.51 1.61 8.91
C SER A 29 16.23 2.68 8.07
N ALA A 30 15.62 3.86 7.88
CA ALA A 30 16.22 4.94 7.11
C ALA A 30 17.35 5.61 7.91
N ASP A 31 18.49 5.84 7.26
CA ASP A 31 19.65 6.54 7.86
C ASP A 31 19.41 8.06 8.06
N GLU A 32 18.28 8.59 7.56
CA GLU A 32 17.90 9.99 7.63
C GLU A 32 16.62 10.21 8.44
N GLU A 33 16.49 11.40 9.04
CA GLU A 33 15.32 11.78 9.83
C GLU A 33 14.12 12.03 8.89
N VAL A 34 13.33 10.98 8.71
CA VAL A 34 12.16 10.96 7.82
C VAL A 34 10.88 11.33 8.57
N PRO A 35 9.94 12.08 7.94
CA PRO A 35 8.71 12.51 8.60
C PRO A 35 7.88 11.36 9.16
N GLU A 36 7.14 11.62 10.24
CA GLU A 36 6.25 10.61 10.85
C GLU A 36 5.17 10.15 9.85
N ILE A 37 5.14 8.85 9.57
CA ILE A 37 4.06 8.22 8.82
C ILE A 37 3.00 7.75 9.82
N THR A 38 1.82 8.37 9.76
CA THR A 38 0.64 7.96 10.53
C THR A 38 -0.32 7.23 9.59
N GLU A 39 -1.17 6.34 10.11
CA GLU A 39 -2.21 5.67 9.30
C GLU A 39 -3.04 6.68 8.47
N LYS A 40 -3.36 7.83 9.08
CA LYS A 40 -4.13 8.90 8.43
C LYS A 40 -3.35 9.62 7.34
N SER A 41 -2.05 9.88 7.52
CA SER A 41 -1.23 10.50 6.47
C SER A 41 -0.95 9.52 5.35
N PHE A 42 -0.67 8.26 5.67
CA PHE A 42 -0.47 7.18 4.70
C PHE A 42 -1.71 6.99 3.80
N ALA A 43 -2.88 6.76 4.41
CA ALA A 43 -4.13 6.55 3.66
C ALA A 43 -4.56 7.74 2.80
N ARG A 44 -4.05 8.95 3.09
CA ARG A 44 -4.33 10.16 2.29
C ARG A 44 -3.42 10.32 1.08
N ARG A 45 -2.24 9.73 1.12
CA ARG A 45 -1.18 9.93 0.12
C ARG A 45 -1.06 8.74 -0.84
N ILE A 46 -1.44 7.55 -0.41
CA ILE A 46 -1.37 6.36 -1.25
C ILE A 46 -2.51 6.30 -2.29
N GLU A 47 -2.17 6.19 -3.58
CA GLU A 47 -3.09 6.14 -4.71
C GLU A 47 -2.87 4.87 -5.54
N LEU A 48 -3.91 4.07 -5.74
CA LEU A 48 -3.85 2.89 -6.61
C LEU A 48 -3.61 3.33 -8.07
N ARG A 49 -2.54 2.85 -8.70
CA ARG A 49 -2.28 3.10 -10.13
C ARG A 49 -2.65 1.94 -11.01
N THR A 50 -2.27 0.74 -10.60
CA THR A 50 -2.40 -0.46 -11.42
C THR A 50 -2.81 -1.64 -10.55
N ILE A 51 -3.66 -2.50 -11.09
CA ILE A 51 -3.92 -3.82 -10.54
C ILE A 51 -3.74 -4.86 -11.65
N ALA A 52 -2.98 -5.90 -11.36
CA ALA A 52 -2.87 -7.09 -12.19
C ALA A 52 -3.50 -8.26 -11.44
N MET A 53 -4.23 -9.11 -12.15
CA MET A 53 -4.96 -10.22 -11.56
C MET A 53 -4.87 -11.44 -12.47
N ASP A 54 -4.58 -12.59 -11.87
CA ASP A 54 -4.52 -13.87 -12.54
C ASP A 54 -5.86 -14.60 -12.48
N ALA A 55 -6.02 -15.62 -13.34
CA ALA A 55 -7.27 -16.37 -13.46
C ALA A 55 -7.64 -17.18 -12.21
N ASP A 56 -6.68 -17.45 -11.32
CA ASP A 56 -6.89 -18.10 -10.04
C ASP A 56 -7.40 -17.13 -8.94
N GLY A 57 -7.52 -15.84 -9.27
CA GLY A 57 -7.97 -14.80 -8.36
C GLY A 57 -6.87 -14.23 -7.47
N SER A 58 -5.60 -14.57 -7.70
CA SER A 58 -4.48 -13.83 -7.11
C SER A 58 -4.33 -12.47 -7.80
N PHE A 59 -3.89 -11.45 -7.04
CA PHE A 59 -3.68 -10.11 -7.55
C PHE A 59 -2.42 -9.45 -6.99
N SER A 60 -1.89 -8.50 -7.75
CA SER A 60 -0.93 -7.48 -7.31
C SER A 60 -1.49 -6.09 -7.59
N ALA A 61 -1.35 -5.18 -6.63
CA ALA A 61 -1.84 -3.82 -6.70
C ALA A 61 -0.70 -2.84 -6.42
N TYR A 62 -0.37 -2.03 -7.42
CA TYR A 62 0.67 -1.01 -7.34
C TYR A 62 0.08 0.32 -6.91
N PHE A 63 0.70 0.94 -5.91
CA PHE A 63 0.32 2.24 -5.39
C PHE A 63 1.45 3.26 -5.54
N ASP A 64 1.06 4.46 -5.98
CA ASP A 64 1.84 5.68 -5.93
C ASP A 64 1.69 6.27 -4.52
N ASP A 65 2.80 6.60 -3.89
CA ASP A 65 2.87 7.02 -2.48
C ASP A 65 3.12 8.54 -2.34
N ASP A 66 3.14 9.28 -3.46
CA ASP A 66 3.48 10.70 -3.50
C ASP A 66 4.88 10.98 -2.91
N ASP A 67 5.85 10.14 -3.28
CA ASP A 67 7.27 10.23 -2.89
C ASP A 67 7.50 10.19 -1.37
N MET A 68 6.65 9.43 -0.66
CA MET A 68 6.77 9.20 0.78
C MET A 68 7.91 8.25 1.13
N PHE A 69 8.28 7.38 0.19
CA PHE A 69 9.35 6.40 0.26
C PHE A 69 10.47 6.70 -0.76
N PHE A 70 10.75 7.98 -1.05
CA PHE A 70 11.96 8.41 -1.77
C PHE A 70 12.18 7.73 -3.13
N GLY A 71 11.13 7.70 -3.96
CA GLY A 71 11.13 7.07 -5.27
C GLY A 71 10.86 5.56 -5.27
N HIS A 72 10.73 4.92 -4.10
CA HIS A 72 10.17 3.58 -4.00
C HIS A 72 8.64 3.63 -4.01
N CYS A 73 8.01 2.53 -4.39
CA CYS A 73 6.56 2.40 -4.49
C CYS A 73 6.06 1.23 -3.65
N VAL A 74 4.76 1.20 -3.38
CA VAL A 74 4.15 0.12 -2.59
C VAL A 74 3.41 -0.83 -3.51
N THR A 75 3.73 -2.12 -3.42
CA THR A 75 2.95 -3.18 -4.08
C THR A 75 2.32 -4.07 -3.03
N ALA A 76 0.99 -4.19 -3.08
CA ALA A 76 0.24 -5.14 -2.26
C ALA A 76 -0.07 -6.40 -3.07
N TYR A 77 -0.02 -7.56 -2.42
CA TYR A 77 -0.31 -8.87 -2.99
C TYR A 77 -1.45 -9.52 -2.21
N GLY A 78 -2.27 -10.31 -2.91
CA GLY A 78 -3.42 -10.93 -2.28
C GLY A 78 -4.20 -11.88 -3.17
N THR A 79 -5.34 -12.33 -2.66
CA THR A 79 -6.32 -13.12 -3.40
C THR A 79 -7.71 -12.51 -3.23
N LEU A 80 -8.62 -12.76 -4.17
CA LEU A 80 -10.02 -12.31 -4.03
C LEU A 80 -10.72 -12.92 -2.80
N THR A 81 -10.25 -14.06 -2.30
CA THR A 81 -10.80 -14.75 -1.13
C THR A 81 -10.27 -14.18 0.18
N ASP A 82 -8.96 -13.97 0.28
CA ASP A 82 -8.28 -13.63 1.54
C ASP A 82 -7.99 -12.14 1.67
N GLY A 83 -8.09 -11.39 0.56
CA GLY A 83 -7.70 -10.00 0.50
C GLY A 83 -6.22 -9.80 0.35
N VAL A 84 -5.75 -8.63 0.75
CA VAL A 84 -4.32 -8.34 0.86
C VAL A 84 -3.71 -9.25 1.93
N THR A 85 -2.69 -10.00 1.55
CA THR A 85 -1.95 -10.92 2.42
C THR A 85 -0.49 -10.52 2.61
N ALA A 86 0.03 -9.67 1.73
CA ALA A 86 1.38 -9.13 1.84
C ALA A 86 1.46 -7.76 1.18
N ALA A 87 2.47 -6.99 1.56
CA ALA A 87 2.88 -5.82 0.84
C ALA A 87 4.40 -5.70 0.87
N ASN A 88 4.95 -5.10 -0.17
CA ASN A 88 6.37 -4.86 -0.31
C ASN A 88 6.62 -3.45 -0.85
N MET A 89 7.76 -2.88 -0.48
CA MET A 89 8.29 -1.71 -1.15
C MET A 89 9.14 -2.18 -2.32
N GLU A 90 8.82 -1.68 -3.50
CA GLU A 90 9.44 -2.06 -4.76
C GLU A 90 10.10 -0.84 -5.39
N GLY A 91 11.16 -1.07 -6.17
CA GLY A 91 11.97 -0.02 -6.80
C GLY A 91 13.43 -0.10 -6.39
#